data_AF-A0A143BJG4-F1
#
_entry.id   AF-A0A143BJG4-F1
#
_cell.length_a   1.000
_cell.length_b   1.000
_cell.length_c   1.000
_cell.angle_alpha   90.00
_cell.angle_beta   90.00
_cell.angle_gamma   90.00
#
_symmetry.space_group_name_H-M   'P 1'
#
loop_
_entity.id
_entity.type
_entity.pdbx_description
1 polymer ?
#
loop_
_entity_poly.entity_id
_entity_poly.type
_entity_poly.pdbx_seq_one_letter_code
_entity_poly.pdbx_strand_id
1 'polypeptide(L)'
;MTAPRRAAKGSRKQLASDDLSVIAPTQLDLFPVKPVVDVLDAKAVVGPRTGVEHLVRVRLRPNDAPHLVFHDRHGWYCESHGPTCHAVLLAREDVKHGE
;
A
#
# COMPACT_ATOMS: atom_id res chain seq x y z
N MET A 1 59.28 -27.47 -45.64
CA MET A 1 59.10 -26.07 -46.08
C MET A 1 57.61 -25.85 -46.32
N THR A 2 57.07 -24.71 -45.84
CA THR A 2 55.75 -24.11 -46.18
C THR A 2 54.48 -24.59 -45.42
N ALA A 3 54.02 -23.77 -44.45
CA ALA A 3 52.63 -23.67 -43.94
C ALA A 3 51.78 -22.78 -44.91
N PRO A 4 50.44 -22.48 -44.79
CA PRO A 4 49.51 -22.42 -43.62
C PRO A 4 48.05 -22.94 -43.97
N ARG A 5 46.93 -22.85 -43.21
CA ARG A 5 46.19 -21.70 -42.66
C ARG A 5 45.03 -22.16 -41.75
N ARG A 6 44.80 -21.39 -40.67
CA ARG A 6 43.62 -21.40 -39.80
C ARG A 6 42.38 -20.84 -40.52
N ALA A 7 41.18 -21.31 -40.15
CA ALA A 7 39.96 -20.53 -40.27
C ALA A 7 39.03 -20.83 -39.08
N ALA A 8 39.06 -19.94 -38.08
CA ALA A 8 38.03 -19.78 -37.07
C ALA A 8 37.12 -18.62 -37.50
N LYS A 9 35.80 -18.81 -37.46
CA LYS A 9 34.74 -17.78 -37.50
C LYS A 9 33.48 -18.51 -37.01
N GLY A 10 32.80 -18.16 -35.94
CA GLY A 10 32.70 -16.91 -35.20
C GLY A 10 31.25 -16.88 -34.75
N SER A 11 30.98 -17.45 -33.57
CA SER A 11 29.64 -17.58 -33.01
C SER A 11 29.01 -16.20 -32.83
N ARG A 12 27.80 -16.00 -33.38
CA ARG A 12 27.05 -14.74 -33.23
C ARG A 12 26.82 -14.47 -31.74
N LYS A 13 27.38 -13.38 -31.24
CA LYS A 13 27.03 -12.81 -29.94
C LYS A 13 25.54 -12.47 -29.93
N GLN A 14 24.77 -13.15 -29.06
CA GLN A 14 23.50 -12.63 -28.57
C GLN A 14 23.78 -11.32 -27.85
N LEU A 15 23.28 -10.21 -28.39
CA LEU A 15 23.25 -8.93 -27.72
C LEU A 15 22.11 -8.95 -26.72
N ALA A 16 22.48 -8.71 -25.46
CA ALA A 16 21.59 -8.51 -24.34
C ALA A 16 20.49 -7.50 -24.71
N SER A 17 19.24 -7.90 -24.54
CA SER A 17 18.14 -6.96 -24.50
C SER A 17 18.07 -6.46 -23.07
N ASP A 18 18.50 -5.20 -22.88
CA ASP A 18 18.36 -4.43 -21.65
C ASP A 18 16.94 -4.57 -21.11
N ASP A 19 16.83 -5.20 -19.94
CA ASP A 19 15.65 -5.20 -19.10
C ASP A 19 15.45 -3.78 -18.59
N LEU A 20 14.72 -2.98 -19.35
CA LEU A 20 14.16 -1.70 -18.91
C LEU A 20 13.01 -1.99 -17.94
N SER A 21 13.31 -2.61 -16.79
CA SER A 21 12.44 -2.53 -15.64
C SER A 21 12.30 -1.06 -15.31
N VAL A 22 11.15 -0.50 -15.67
CA VAL A 22 10.74 0.86 -15.37
C VAL A 22 10.76 1.01 -13.85
N ILE A 23 11.87 1.53 -13.33
CA ILE A 23 11.94 2.03 -11.96
C ILE A 23 11.06 3.28 -11.97
N ALA A 24 9.77 3.10 -11.71
CA ALA A 24 8.87 4.21 -11.50
C ALA A 24 9.50 5.07 -10.38
N PRO A 25 9.71 6.38 -10.60
CA PRO A 25 10.30 7.22 -9.59
C PRO A 25 9.38 7.18 -8.37
N THR A 26 9.91 6.77 -7.22
CA THR A 26 9.25 6.97 -5.93
C THR A 26 9.01 8.47 -5.81
N GLN A 27 7.76 8.87 -5.99
CA GLN A 27 7.33 10.26 -5.87
C GLN A 27 7.87 10.80 -4.54
N LEU A 28 8.80 11.75 -4.61
CA LEU A 28 9.31 12.44 -3.44
C LEU A 28 8.12 13.22 -2.86
N ASP A 29 7.61 12.80 -1.70
CA ASP A 29 6.62 13.56 -0.94
C ASP A 29 7.30 14.83 -0.41
N LEU A 30 7.42 15.84 -1.28
CA LEU A 30 8.04 17.13 -0.99
C LEU A 30 7.24 17.96 0.02
N PHE A 31 6.02 17.54 0.35
CA PHE A 31 5.13 18.19 1.30
C PHE A 31 4.41 17.15 2.17
N PRO A 32 4.22 17.40 3.48
CA PRO A 32 3.41 16.55 4.34
C PRO A 32 1.98 16.48 3.80
N VAL A 33 1.53 15.28 3.40
CA VAL A 33 0.14 15.06 3.02
C VAL A 33 -0.67 14.79 4.27
N LYS A 34 -1.78 15.52 4.45
CA LYS A 34 -2.70 15.27 5.56
C LYS A 34 -3.43 13.94 5.33
N PRO A 35 -3.48 13.04 6.33
CA PRO A 35 -4.32 11.86 6.28
C PRO A 35 -5.79 12.24 6.05
N VAL A 36 -6.49 11.42 5.28
CA VAL A 36 -7.95 11.54 5.09
C VAL A 36 -8.62 10.50 5.98
N VAL A 37 -9.61 10.94 6.76
CA VAL A 37 -10.39 10.09 7.67
C VAL A 37 -11.85 10.21 7.29
N ASP A 38 -12.47 9.08 6.96
CA ASP A 38 -13.89 9.00 6.63
C ASP A 38 -14.60 8.09 7.65
N VAL A 39 -15.56 8.62 8.39
CA VAL A 39 -16.45 7.82 9.24
C VAL A 39 -17.55 7.20 8.38
N LEU A 40 -17.72 5.88 8.48
CA LEU A 40 -18.65 5.10 7.67
C LEU A 40 -19.78 4.55 8.56
N ASP A 41 -20.96 4.34 7.97
CA ASP A 41 -22.02 3.58 8.62
C ASP A 41 -21.66 2.09 8.66
N ALA A 42 -21.35 1.59 9.86
CA ALA A 42 -20.99 0.21 10.10
C ALA A 42 -22.09 -0.77 9.65
N LYS A 43 -23.37 -0.42 9.81
CA LYS A 43 -24.48 -1.31 9.42
C LYS A 43 -24.63 -1.41 7.92
N ALA A 44 -24.36 -0.34 7.18
CA ALA A 44 -24.37 -0.33 5.73
C ALA A 44 -23.20 -1.15 5.14
N VAL A 45 -22.01 -1.08 5.75
CA VAL A 45 -20.81 -1.74 5.21
C VAL A 45 -20.67 -3.18 5.67
N VAL A 46 -20.83 -3.44 6.98
CA VAL A 46 -20.63 -4.78 7.58
C VAL A 46 -21.93 -5.59 7.60
N GLY A 47 -23.07 -4.90 7.70
CA GLY A 47 -24.41 -5.50 7.69
C GLY A 47 -25.22 -5.20 8.96
N PRO A 48 -26.55 -5.43 8.91
CA PRO A 48 -27.48 -4.94 9.94
C PRO A 48 -27.35 -5.60 11.31
N ARG A 49 -26.69 -6.76 11.41
CA ARG A 49 -26.46 -7.50 12.66
C ARG A 49 -25.02 -7.37 13.17
N THR A 50 -24.28 -6.38 12.70
CA THR A 50 -22.90 -6.14 13.15
C THR A 50 -22.85 -5.71 14.62
N GLY A 51 -21.80 -6.15 15.31
CA GLY A 51 -21.44 -5.65 16.64
C GLY A 51 -20.45 -4.48 16.61
N VAL A 52 -20.10 -3.99 15.41
CA VAL A 52 -19.21 -2.85 15.21
C VAL A 52 -19.96 -1.55 15.50
N GLU A 53 -19.46 -0.80 16.47
CA GLU A 53 -20.00 0.50 16.90
C GLU A 53 -19.50 1.64 16.00
N HIS A 54 -18.22 1.61 15.63
CA HIS A 54 -17.64 2.58 14.70
C HIS A 54 -16.84 1.87 13.60
N LEU A 55 -17.03 2.35 12.37
CA LEU A 55 -16.24 1.96 11.22
C LEU A 55 -15.64 3.22 10.61
N VAL A 56 -14.32 3.24 10.47
CA VAL A 56 -13.58 4.40 9.96
C VAL A 56 -12.63 3.95 8.88
N ARG A 57 -12.63 4.64 7.75
CA ARG A 57 -11.67 4.45 6.67
C ARG A 57 -10.61 5.54 6.77
N VAL A 58 -9.36 5.13 6.95
CA VAL A 58 -8.22 6.04 7.09
C VAL A 58 -7.26 5.85 5.92
N ARG A 59 -7.02 6.92 5.16
CA ARG A 59 -6.01 6.96 4.10
C ARG A 59 -4.83 7.81 4.55
N LEU A 60 -3.71 7.16 4.85
CA LEU A 60 -2.49 7.83 5.33
C LEU A 60 -1.77 8.59 4.21
N ARG A 61 -1.72 8.00 3.01
CA ARG A 61 -1.14 8.61 1.81
C ARG A 61 -2.09 8.43 0.62
N PRO A 62 -2.07 9.33 -0.39
CA PRO A 62 -3.02 9.27 -1.51
C PRO A 62 -3.01 7.95 -2.29
N ASN A 63 -1.84 7.34 -2.42
CA ASN A 63 -1.63 6.12 -3.21
C ASN A 63 -1.62 4.83 -2.36
N ASP A 64 -1.74 4.95 -1.04
CA ASP A 64 -1.75 3.79 -0.15
C ASP A 64 -3.14 3.17 -0.10
N ALA A 65 -3.17 1.85 0.12
CA ALA A 65 -4.41 1.16 0.44
C ALA A 65 -5.00 1.76 1.73
N PRO A 66 -6.31 2.08 1.76
CA PRO A 66 -6.92 2.62 2.96
C PRO A 66 -6.97 1.55 4.06
N HIS A 67 -6.78 1.99 5.29
CA HIS A 67 -6.98 1.17 6.48
C HIS A 67 -8.45 1.24 6.89
N LEU A 68 -9.12 0.09 6.93
CA LEU A 68 -10.41 -0.03 7.60
C LEU A 68 -10.17 -0.28 9.09
N VAL A 69 -10.68 0.63 9.91
CA VAL A 69 -10.56 0.61 11.36
C VAL A 69 -11.94 0.37 11.97
N PHE A 70 -12.00 -0.60 12.86
CA PHE A 70 -13.21 -1.04 13.54
C PHE A 70 -13.11 -0.74 15.03
N HIS A 71 -14.25 -0.39 15.62
CA HIS A 71 -14.46 -0.38 17.06
C HIS A 71 -15.63 -1.29 17.40
N ASP A 72 -15.37 -2.29 18.24
CA ASP A 72 -16.40 -3.15 18.80
C ASP A 72 -16.07 -3.46 20.26
N ARG A 73 -16.78 -4.43 20.85
CA ARG A 73 -16.58 -4.88 22.25
C ARG A 73 -15.14 -5.30 22.59
N HIS A 74 -14.30 -5.63 21.61
CA HIS A 74 -12.90 -6.02 21.78
C HIS A 74 -11.94 -4.83 21.68
N GLY A 75 -12.44 -3.63 21.39
CA GLY A 75 -11.68 -2.40 21.27
C GLY A 75 -11.42 -2.01 19.82
N TRP A 76 -10.39 -1.19 19.62
CA TRP A 76 -10.06 -0.61 18.32
C TRP A 76 -9.00 -1.42 17.58
N TYR A 77 -9.21 -1.70 16.30
CA TYR A 77 -8.25 -2.41 15.46
C TYR A 77 -8.39 -2.06 13.97
N CYS A 78 -7.27 -2.08 13.25
CA CYS A 78 -7.23 -2.07 11.79
C CYS A 78 -7.32 -3.50 11.25
N GLU A 79 -8.04 -3.70 10.15
CA GLU A 79 -8.19 -5.01 9.48
C GLU A 79 -6.86 -5.72 9.23
N SER A 80 -5.86 -4.99 8.75
CA SER A 80 -4.60 -5.57 8.26
C SER A 80 -3.50 -5.62 9.32
N HIS A 81 -3.50 -4.70 10.28
CA HIS A 81 -2.38 -4.49 11.22
C HIS A 81 -2.80 -4.58 12.69
N GLY A 82 -4.09 -4.78 12.97
CA GLY A 82 -4.61 -4.90 14.32
C GLY A 82 -4.57 -3.59 15.13
N PRO A 83 -4.48 -3.68 16.46
CA PRO A 83 -4.65 -2.54 17.36
C PRO A 83 -3.47 -1.56 17.38
N THR A 84 -2.28 -1.99 16.96
CA THR A 84 -1.06 -1.16 16.97
C THR A 84 -0.91 -0.29 15.72
N CYS A 85 -1.88 -0.32 14.82
CA CYS A 85 -1.83 0.45 13.58
C CYS A 85 -1.92 1.96 13.86
N HIS A 86 -1.09 2.76 13.20
CA HIS A 86 -1.17 4.22 13.33
C HIS A 86 -2.55 4.79 12.96
N ALA A 87 -3.23 4.19 11.97
CA ALA A 87 -4.58 4.55 11.57
C ALA A 87 -5.62 4.44 12.70
N VAL A 88 -5.40 3.55 13.69
CA VAL A 88 -6.28 3.41 14.86
C VAL A 88 -6.26 4.66 15.72
N LEU A 89 -5.11 5.30 15.89
CA LEU A 89 -5.00 6.55 16.66
C LEU A 89 -5.80 7.67 16.00
N LEU A 90 -5.62 7.85 14.69
CA LEU A 90 -6.32 8.87 13.91
C LEU A 90 -7.84 8.66 13.93
N ALA A 91 -8.30 7.42 13.76
CA ALA A 91 -9.72 7.10 13.82
C ALA A 91 -10.34 7.41 15.19
N ARG A 92 -9.63 7.09 16.29
CA ARG A 92 -10.09 7.38 17.66
C ARG A 92 -10.18 8.87 17.94
N GLU A 93 -9.23 9.64 17.43
CA GLU A 93 -9.24 11.09 17.58
C GLU A 93 -10.41 11.69 16.81
N ASP A 94 -10.61 11.31 15.55
CA ASP A 94 -11.67 11.87 14.70
C ASP A 94 -13.08 11.59 15.27
N VAL A 95 -13.34 10.36 15.71
CA VAL A 95 -14.63 10.00 16.31
C VAL A 95 -14.91 10.82 17.58
N LYS A 96 -13.90 11.08 18.42
CA LYS A 96 -14.06 11.92 19.63
C LYS A 96 -14.35 13.39 19.34
N HIS A 97 -13.94 13.90 18.18
CA HIS A 97 -14.20 15.30 17.79
C HIS A 97 -15.50 15.45 17.00
N GLY A 98 -16.08 14.35 16.51
CA GLY A 98 -17.35 14.33 15.77
C GLY A 98 -18.60 14.08 16.63
N GLU A 99 -18.43 13.76 17.91
CA GLU A 99 -19.49 13.73 18.94
C GLU A 99 -19.74 15.13 19.54
#